data_AF-A0A3D1F7E7-F1
#
_entry.id   AF-A0A3D1F7E7-F1
#
_cell.length_a   1.000
_cell.length_b   1.000
_cell.length_c   1.000
_cell.angle_alpha   90.00
_cell.angle_beta   90.00
_cell.angle_gamma   90.00
#
_symmetry.space_group_name_H-M   'P 1'
#
loop_
_entity.id
_entity.type
_entity.pdbx_description
1 polymer ?
#
loop_
_entity_poly.entity_id
_entity_poly.type
_entity_poly.pdbx_seq_one_letter_code
_entity_poly.pdbx_strand_id
1 'polypeptide(L)'
;PFPALRKALGYEPDIVFLLTDNLAAQQTGVQDDQTLLNQIAQANTAKAAIHTIQFLYQDASGDKSDRIPLLKQLAQQHGGQYTFVDAKDLKTP
;
A
#
# COMPACT_ATOMS: atom_id res chain seq x y z
N PRO A 1 -6.63 -4.19 2.17
CA PRO A 1 -5.68 -3.73 3.22
C PRO A 1 -6.29 -2.85 4.35
N PHE A 2 -7.44 -2.19 4.15
CA PHE A 2 -7.93 -1.18 5.10
C PHE A 2 -8.14 -1.68 6.55
N PRO A 3 -8.72 -2.86 6.83
CA PRO A 3 -8.93 -3.28 8.22
C PRO A 3 -7.64 -3.39 9.04
N ALA A 4 -6.56 -3.86 8.42
CA ALA A 4 -5.24 -3.98 9.06
C ALA A 4 -4.62 -2.59 9.31
N LEU A 5 -4.66 -1.70 8.31
CA LEU A 5 -4.17 -0.33 8.46
C LEU A 5 -4.96 0.45 9.51
N ARG A 6 -6.29 0.36 9.51
CA ARG A 6 -7.14 1.00 10.51
C ARG A 6 -6.79 0.55 11.92
N LYS A 7 -6.53 -0.75 12.12
CA LYS A 7 -6.09 -1.27 13.41
C LYS A 7 -4.72 -0.71 13.80
N ALA A 8 -3.75 -0.71 12.88
CA ALA A 8 -2.41 -0.18 13.13
C ALA A 8 -2.43 1.32 13.47
N LEU A 9 -3.16 2.11 12.70
CA LEU A 9 -3.30 3.57 12.89
C LEU A 9 -4.02 3.92 14.20
N GLY A 10 -4.91 3.04 14.69
CA GLY A 10 -5.57 3.21 15.98
C GLY A 10 -4.62 3.14 17.20
N TYR A 11 -3.37 2.70 17.01
CA TYR A 11 -2.32 2.80 18.03
C TYR A 11 -1.52 4.11 17.96
N GLU A 12 -1.90 5.04 17.08
CA GLU A 12 -1.22 6.32 16.84
C GLU A 12 0.30 6.19 16.62
N PRO A 13 0.75 5.32 15.70
CA PRO A 13 2.17 5.12 15.46
C PRO A 13 2.79 6.32 14.72
N ASP A 14 4.09 6.52 14.89
CA ASP A 14 4.85 7.46 14.04
C ASP A 14 5.10 6.88 12.64
N ILE A 15 5.25 5.55 12.53
CA ILE A 15 5.65 4.85 11.30
C ILE A 15 4.89 3.52 11.17
N VAL A 16 4.44 3.22 9.96
CA VAL A 16 3.80 1.95 9.56
C VAL A 16 4.50 1.37 8.34
N PHE A 17 4.81 0.07 8.38
CA PHE A 17 5.26 -0.70 7.22
C PHE A 17 4.15 -1.67 6.80
N LEU A 18 3.68 -1.52 5.56
CA LEU A 18 2.70 -2.41 4.93
C LEU A 18 3.42 -3.35 3.97
N LEU A 19 3.39 -4.65 4.27
CA LEU A 19 3.95 -5.70 3.42
C LEU A 19 2.80 -6.45 2.72
N THR A 20 2.86 -6.60 1.40
CA THR A 20 1.84 -7.35 0.63
C THR A 20 2.40 -7.95 -0.65
N ASP A 21 2.00 -9.18 -0.97
CA ASP A 21 2.34 -9.87 -2.21
C ASP A 21 1.41 -9.49 -3.37
N ASN A 22 0.13 -9.30 -3.08
CA ASN A 22 -0.86 -8.95 -4.09
C ASN A 22 -2.06 -8.22 -3.48
N LEU A 23 -2.31 -6.98 -3.94
CA LEU A 23 -3.53 -6.24 -3.59
C LEU A 23 -4.67 -6.47 -4.59
N ALA A 24 -4.34 -6.69 -5.86
CA ALA A 24 -5.29 -6.88 -6.95
C ALA A 24 -6.12 -8.17 -6.78
N ALA A 25 -5.52 -9.26 -6.27
CA ALA A 25 -6.23 -10.53 -6.08
C ALA A 25 -7.36 -10.48 -5.02
N GLN A 26 -7.35 -9.48 -4.13
CA GLN A 26 -8.41 -9.28 -3.14
C GLN A 26 -9.47 -8.25 -3.56
N GLN A 27 -9.38 -7.68 -4.76
CA GLN A 27 -10.42 -6.83 -5.33
C GLN A 27 -11.59 -7.67 -5.87
N THR A 28 -12.25 -8.45 -4.99
CA THR A 28 -13.54 -9.09 -5.30
C THR A 28 -14.71 -8.11 -5.26
N GLY A 29 -14.44 -6.82 -5.07
CA GLY A 29 -15.42 -5.75 -5.08
C GLY A 29 -14.77 -4.47 -5.57
N VAL A 30 -15.47 -3.77 -6.46
CA VAL A 30 -15.13 -2.50 -7.09
C VAL A 30 -15.08 -1.39 -6.03
N GLN A 31 -14.13 -1.45 -5.10
CA GLN A 31 -13.82 -0.32 -4.25
C GLN A 31 -12.84 0.54 -5.02
N ASP A 32 -13.30 1.73 -5.41
CA ASP A 32 -12.48 2.75 -6.06
C ASP A 32 -11.23 3.06 -5.20
N ASP A 33 -10.05 2.98 -5.83
CA ASP A 33 -8.75 3.22 -5.18
C ASP A 33 -8.74 4.56 -4.42
N GLN A 34 -9.38 5.59 -4.98
CA GLN A 34 -9.45 6.90 -4.36
C GLN A 34 -10.29 6.88 -3.07
N THR A 35 -11.39 6.13 -3.07
CA THR A 35 -12.21 5.93 -1.87
C THR A 35 -11.40 5.25 -0.76
N LEU A 36 -10.61 4.23 -1.10
CA LEU A 36 -9.74 3.54 -0.14
C LEU A 36 -8.64 4.47 0.41
N LEU A 37 -7.97 5.23 -0.45
CA LEU A 37 -6.97 6.21 -0.04
C LEU A 37 -7.56 7.27 0.90
N ASN A 38 -8.75 7.79 0.58
CA ASN A 38 -9.45 8.75 1.44
C ASN A 38 -9.80 8.16 2.81
N GLN A 39 -10.25 6.90 2.86
CA GLN A 39 -10.53 6.21 4.13
C GLN A 39 -9.28 6.04 4.99
N ILE A 40 -8.14 5.72 4.37
CA ILE A 40 -6.87 5.60 5.10
C ILE A 40 -6.41 6.97 5.59
N ALA A 41 -6.53 8.01 4.77
CA ALA A 41 -6.19 9.36 5.16
C ALA A 41 -7.03 9.86 6.34
N GLN A 42 -8.32 9.55 6.37
CA GLN A 42 -9.20 9.86 7.51
C GLN A 42 -8.83 9.09 8.77
N ALA A 43 -8.35 7.86 8.63
CA ALA A 43 -7.92 7.04 9.77
C ALA A 43 -6.54 7.44 10.32
N ASN A 44 -5.68 8.06 9.50
CA ASN A 44 -4.32 8.45 9.88
C ASN A 44 -4.27 9.83 10.57
N THR A 45 -4.97 9.96 11.70
CA THR A 45 -5.06 11.22 12.46
C THR A 45 -3.72 11.65 13.07
N ALA A 46 -2.90 10.69 13.49
CA ALA A 46 -1.56 10.91 14.04
C ALA A 46 -0.51 11.27 12.96
N LYS A 47 -0.88 11.24 11.67
CA LYS A 47 0.02 11.51 10.53
C LYS A 47 1.23 10.57 10.49
N ALA A 48 1.02 9.31 10.82
CA ALA A 48 2.00 8.25 10.69
C ALA A 48 2.59 8.20 9.27
N ALA A 49 3.90 8.01 9.16
CA ALA A 49 4.54 7.72 7.89
C ALA A 49 4.19 6.30 7.42
N ILE A 50 3.63 6.13 6.23
CA ILE A 50 3.22 4.80 5.73
C ILE A 50 4.16 4.35 4.61
N HIS A 51 5.01 3.38 4.89
CA HIS A 51 5.87 2.72 3.91
C HIS A 51 5.18 1.48 3.36
N THR A 52 5.32 1.23 2.07
CA THR A 52 4.72 0.08 1.39
C THR A 52 5.79 -0.77 0.73
N ILE A 53 5.73 -2.08 0.97
CA ILE A 53 6.64 -3.07 0.42
C ILE A 53 5.79 -4.10 -0.31
N GLN A 54 5.86 -4.08 -1.62
CA GLN A 54 5.21 -5.06 -2.50
C GLN A 54 6.20 -6.15 -2.89
N PHE A 55 5.81 -7.42 -2.86
CA PHE A 55 6.68 -8.51 -3.25
C PHE A 55 6.00 -9.48 -4.22
N LEU A 56 6.77 -10.23 -5.02
CA LEU A 56 6.31 -11.25 -5.98
C LEU A 56 5.52 -10.73 -7.19
N TYR A 57 4.34 -10.13 -6.97
CA TYR A 57 3.45 -9.69 -8.04
C TYR A 57 3.44 -8.17 -8.11
N GLN A 58 4.24 -7.61 -9.01
CA GLN A 58 4.15 -6.18 -9.29
C GLN A 58 2.78 -5.88 -9.89
N ASP A 59 2.09 -4.87 -9.36
CA ASP A 59 0.89 -4.36 -10.03
C ASP A 59 1.26 -4.00 -11.46
N ALA A 60 0.48 -4.51 -12.43
CA ALA A 60 0.73 -4.30 -13.84
C ALA A 60 0.70 -2.80 -14.15
N SER A 61 1.85 -2.17 -14.10
CA SER A 61 2.11 -0.83 -14.65
C SER A 61 2.33 -0.95 -16.16
N GLY A 62 1.57 -1.85 -16.80
CA GLY A 62 1.86 -2.36 -18.14
C GLY A 62 1.41 -1.42 -19.24
N ASP A 63 2.33 -0.57 -19.67
CA ASP A 63 2.47 0.03 -21.02
C ASP A 63 1.36 0.91 -21.63
N LYS A 64 0.16 1.05 -21.04
CA LYS A 64 -0.93 1.87 -21.66
C LYS A 64 -1.77 2.73 -20.72
N SER A 65 -1.42 2.87 -19.45
CA SER A 65 -2.20 3.68 -18.52
C SER A 65 -1.25 4.47 -17.62
N ASP A 66 -1.37 5.80 -17.61
CA ASP A 66 -0.68 6.74 -16.70
C ASP A 66 -1.07 6.55 -15.21
N ARG A 67 -1.51 5.35 -14.83
CA ARG A 67 -2.05 5.07 -13.50
C ARG A 67 -0.91 4.69 -12.55
N ILE A 68 -0.69 5.53 -11.55
CA ILE A 68 0.25 5.27 -10.47
C ILE A 68 -0.26 4.09 -9.64
N PRO A 69 0.57 3.08 -9.28
CA PRO A 69 0.16 1.96 -8.44
C PRO A 69 -0.41 2.43 -7.08
N LEU A 70 -1.47 1.79 -6.60
CA LEU A 70 -2.16 2.15 -5.34
C LEU A 70 -1.20 2.24 -4.14
N LEU A 71 -0.32 1.25 -3.99
CA LEU A 71 0.66 1.20 -2.90
C LEU A 71 1.68 2.36 -2.96
N LYS A 72 2.02 2.79 -4.18
CA LYS A 72 2.90 3.93 -4.40
C LYS A 72 2.19 5.23 -4.05
N GLN A 73 0.93 5.39 -4.46
CA GLN A 73 0.11 6.54 -4.07
C GLN A 73 -0.05 6.63 -2.55
N LEU A 74 -0.36 5.51 -1.90
CA LEU A 74 -0.53 5.43 -0.45
C LEU A 74 0.73 5.90 0.28
N ALA A 75 1.90 5.39 -0.12
CA ALA A 75 3.16 5.79 0.51
C ALA A 75 3.44 7.28 0.33
N GLN A 76 3.26 7.80 -0.88
CA GLN A 76 3.50 9.20 -1.21
C GLN A 76 2.56 10.15 -0.43
N GLN A 77 1.28 9.80 -0.27
CA GLN A 77 0.31 10.63 0.46
C GLN A 77 0.60 10.74 1.96
N HIS A 78 1.35 9.78 2.51
CA HIS A 78 1.67 9.72 3.94
C HIS A 78 3.17 9.86 4.22
N GLY A 79 3.94 10.49 3.33
CA GLY A 79 5.36 10.77 3.58
C GLY A 79 6.25 9.52 3.73
N GLY A 80 5.79 8.36 3.26
CA GLY A 80 6.56 7.12 3.27
C GLY A 80 7.17 6.80 1.90
N GLN A 81 7.72 5.58 1.80
CA GLN A 81 8.40 5.08 0.61
C GLN A 81 7.75 3.78 0.11
N TYR A 82 7.68 3.64 -1.21
CA TYR A 82 7.27 2.41 -1.88
C TYR A 82 8.50 1.63 -2.35
N THR A 83 8.54 0.34 -2.02
CA THR A 83 9.56 -0.60 -2.50
C THR A 83 8.86 -1.79 -3.15
N PHE A 84 9.32 -2.17 -4.34
CA PHE A 84 8.96 -3.44 -4.95
C PHE A 84 10.13 -4.42 -4.82
N VAL A 85 9.85 -5.64 -4.38
CA VAL A 85 10.81 -6.73 -4.23
C VAL A 85 10.41 -7.85 -5.19
N ASP A 86 11.23 -8.05 -6.22
CA ASP A 86 11.01 -9.11 -7.21
C ASP A 86 11.26 -10.49 -6.56
N ALA A 87 10.58 -11.52 -7.04
CA ALA A 87 10.80 -12.90 -6.60
C ALA A 87 12.28 -13.33 -6.67
N LYS A 88 13.04 -12.80 -7.63
CA LYS A 88 14.48 -13.08 -7.77
C LYS A 88 15.34 -12.50 -6.64
N ASP A 89 14.84 -11.48 -5.95
CA ASP A 89 15.53 -10.79 -4.86
C ASP A 89 15.22 -11.45 -3.50
N LEU A 90 14.18 -12.30 -3.45
CA LEU A 90 13.85 -13.15 -2.30
C LEU A 90 14.77 -14.38 -2.26
N LYS A 91 16.05 -14.19 -1.90
CA LYS A 91 16.93 -15.32 -1.59
C LYS A 91 16.74 -15.73 -0.13
N THR A 92 16.48 -17.02 0.11
CA THR A 92 16.60 -17.60 1.45
C THR A 92 18.07 -17.53 1.91
N PRO A 93 18.32 -17.22 3.20
CA PRO A 93 19.67 -17.21 3.76
C PRO A 93 20.35 -18.58 3.67
#